data_AF-A0A3R6NKF8-F1
#
_entry.id   AF-A0A3R6NKF8-F1
#
_cell.length_a   1.000
_cell.length_b   1.000
_cell.length_c   1.000
_cell.angle_alpha   90.00
_cell.angle_beta   90.00
_cell.angle_gamma   90.00
#
_symmetry.space_group_name_H-M   'P 1'
#
loop_
_entity.id
_entity.type
_entity.pdbx_description
1 polymer ?
#
loop_
_entity_poly.entity_id
_entity_poly.type
_entity_poly.pdbx_seq_one_letter_code
_entity_poly.pdbx_strand_id
1 'polypeptide(L)'
;MLDINKQKMKYSKHGQRITVYERDDDGNIKYYMDSDGHKIPMIADETIGFSEPVDFRANISNKLSEVMVKEFGIDDSSTYVQIVTDKGYLPIKAGDVVWKRSDVGYDSDGNVDPLTADYTVKGVADEGLTVDLFLLQKVVK
;
A
#
# COMPACT_ATOMS: atom_id res chain seq x y z
N MET A 1 6.13 18.49 -19.56
CA MET A 1 7.49 18.24 -19.06
C MET A 1 7.39 17.60 -17.68
N LEU A 2 7.08 16.30 -17.60
CA LEU A 2 6.93 15.55 -16.32
C LEU A 2 7.11 14.01 -16.48
N ASP A 3 7.06 13.46 -17.71
CA ASP A 3 7.16 12.00 -17.91
C ASP A 3 8.56 11.40 -17.77
N ILE A 4 9.63 12.18 -18.03
CA ILE A 4 11.03 11.68 -17.98
C ILE A 4 11.43 11.19 -16.59
N ASN A 5 10.80 11.71 -15.53
CA ASN A 5 11.14 11.38 -14.14
C ASN A 5 10.14 10.45 -13.44
N LYS A 6 9.18 9.87 -14.17
CA LYS A 6 8.21 8.92 -13.60
C LYS A 6 8.86 7.55 -13.42
N GLN A 7 8.88 7.08 -12.18
CA GLN A 7 9.45 5.79 -11.77
C GLN A 7 8.33 4.75 -11.64
N LYS A 8 8.62 3.50 -12.00
CA LYS A 8 7.69 2.38 -11.79
C LYS A 8 7.64 2.08 -10.28
N MET A 9 6.43 2.01 -9.75
CA MET A 9 6.14 1.74 -8.34
C MET A 9 4.92 0.82 -8.25
N LYS A 10 4.67 0.25 -7.08
CA LYS A 10 3.46 -0.52 -6.78
C LYS A 10 2.72 0.11 -5.63
N TYR A 11 1.39 0.10 -5.66
CA TYR A 11 0.58 0.44 -4.50
C TYR A 11 -0.34 -0.72 -4.12
N SER A 12 -0.75 -0.76 -2.86
CA SER A 12 -1.85 -1.63 -2.42
C SER A 12 -2.82 -0.85 -1.54
N LYS A 13 -4.11 -1.15 -1.71
CA LYS A 13 -5.21 -0.45 -1.06
C LYS A 13 -5.59 -1.14 0.23
N HIS A 14 -5.58 -0.42 1.33
CA HIS A 14 -6.09 -0.89 2.61
C HIS A 14 -7.63 -0.98 2.59
N GLY A 15 -8.17 -1.93 3.34
CA GLY A 15 -9.61 -2.12 3.47
C GLY A 15 -10.16 -3.33 2.70
N GLN A 16 -9.30 -4.23 2.22
CA GLN A 16 -9.74 -5.46 1.57
C GLN A 16 -9.96 -6.56 2.61
N ARG A 17 -11.00 -7.38 2.43
CA ARG A 17 -11.16 -8.60 3.23
C ARG A 17 -10.13 -9.62 2.77
N ILE A 18 -9.33 -10.12 3.71
CA ILE A 18 -8.33 -11.16 3.48
C ILE A 18 -8.61 -12.34 4.40
N THR A 19 -8.19 -13.53 3.97
CA THR A 19 -8.41 -14.77 4.70
C THR A 19 -7.13 -15.14 5.47
N VAL A 20 -7.31 -15.50 6.74
CA VAL A 20 -6.26 -16.04 7.60
C VAL A 20 -6.56 -17.52 7.82
N TYR A 21 -5.56 -18.37 7.65
CA TYR A 21 -5.73 -19.82 7.73
C TYR A 21 -5.30 -20.38 9.09
N GLU A 22 -5.97 -21.46 9.52
CA GLU A 22 -5.53 -22.21 10.69
C GLU A 22 -4.19 -22.90 10.42
N ARG A 23 -3.32 -22.94 11.44
CA ARG A 23 -2.03 -23.61 11.36
C ARG A 23 -1.91 -24.80 12.31
N ASP A 24 -1.07 -25.76 11.93
CA ASP A 24 -0.62 -26.85 12.77
C ASP A 24 0.57 -26.44 13.66
N ASP A 25 1.03 -27.38 14.49
CA ASP A 25 2.12 -27.15 15.45
C ASP A 25 3.46 -26.87 14.75
N ASP A 26 3.58 -27.23 13.46
CA ASP A 26 4.74 -26.97 12.60
C ASP A 26 4.61 -25.64 11.83
N GLY A 27 3.48 -24.92 11.98
CA GLY A 27 3.22 -23.65 11.32
C GLY A 27 2.71 -23.77 9.88
N ASN A 28 2.33 -24.96 9.41
CA ASN A 28 1.74 -25.16 8.09
C ASN A 28 0.23 -24.94 8.12
N ILE A 29 -0.37 -24.55 6.99
CA ILE A 29 -1.82 -24.41 6.86
C ILE A 29 -2.48 -25.79 7.06
N LYS A 30 -3.50 -25.85 7.92
CA LYS A 30 -4.35 -27.04 8.09
C LYS A 30 -5.32 -27.18 6.91
N TYR A 31 -5.49 -28.41 6.44
CA TYR A 31 -6.43 -28.75 5.38
C TYR A 31 -7.37 -29.87 5.86
N TYR A 32 -8.62 -29.82 5.42
CA TYR A 32 -9.54 -30.96 5.47
C TYR A 32 -9.77 -31.50 4.06
N MET A 33 -10.23 -32.75 3.96
CA MET A 33 -10.67 -33.34 2.68
C MET A 33 -12.17 -33.25 2.56
N ASP A 34 -12.66 -32.81 1.41
CA ASP A 34 -14.08 -32.90 1.07
C ASP A 34 -14.48 -34.33 0.65
N SER A 35 -15.76 -34.51 0.32
CA SER A 35 -16.30 -35.81 -0.09
C SER A 35 -15.76 -36.31 -1.44
N ASP A 36 -15.17 -35.41 -2.23
CA ASP A 36 -14.58 -35.69 -3.54
C ASP A 36 -13.05 -35.89 -3.46
N GLY A 37 -12.46 -35.76 -2.27
CA GLY A 37 -11.04 -35.92 -2.00
C GLY A 37 -10.19 -34.67 -2.24
N HIS A 38 -10.79 -33.50 -2.46
CA HIS A 38 -10.05 -32.24 -2.59
C HIS A 38 -9.62 -31.73 -1.22
N LYS A 39 -8.40 -31.18 -1.16
CA LYS A 39 -7.88 -30.50 0.04
C LYS A 39 -8.39 -29.07 0.08
N ILE A 40 -9.15 -28.73 1.11
CA ILE A 40 -9.65 -27.37 1.35
C ILE A 40 -8.95 -26.80 2.60
N PRO A 41 -8.35 -25.60 2.52
CA PRO A 41 -7.69 -25.00 3.67
C PRO A 41 -8.72 -24.59 4.74
N MET A 42 -8.36 -24.77 6.00
CA MET A 42 -9.18 -24.36 7.13
C MET A 42 -9.00 -22.86 7.38
N ILE A 43 -10.11 -22.12 7.35
CA ILE A 43 -10.12 -20.67 7.62
C ILE A 43 -10.20 -20.45 9.12
N ALA A 44 -9.24 -19.70 9.67
CA ALA A 44 -9.24 -19.27 11.06
C ALA A 44 -10.07 -18.00 11.24
N ASP A 45 -9.87 -17.01 10.36
CA ASP A 45 -10.51 -15.70 10.45
C ASP A 45 -10.57 -15.00 9.08
N GLU A 46 -11.42 -13.99 8.99
CA GLU A 46 -11.41 -13.01 7.90
C GLU A 46 -11.17 -11.61 8.47
N THR A 47 -10.07 -11.00 8.07
CA THR A 47 -9.67 -9.68 8.59
C THR A 47 -9.54 -8.66 7.47
N ILE A 48 -9.28 -7.42 7.86
CA ILE A 48 -9.01 -6.32 6.93
C ILE A 48 -7.51 -6.25 6.66
N GLY A 49 -7.16 -6.36 5.39
CA GLY A 49 -5.81 -6.21 4.87
C GLY A 49 -5.76 -5.37 3.61
N PHE A 50 -4.90 -5.80 2.70
CA PHE A 50 -4.43 -5.03 1.56
C PHE A 50 -4.81 -5.71 0.24
N SER A 51 -5.10 -4.92 -0.79
CA SER A 51 -5.39 -5.43 -2.12
C SER A 51 -4.17 -6.07 -2.78
N GLU A 52 -4.38 -6.80 -3.86
CA GLU A 52 -3.27 -7.15 -4.73
C GLU A 52 -2.50 -5.89 -5.19
N PRO A 53 -1.16 -5.92 -5.26
CA PRO A 53 -0.38 -4.75 -5.63
C PRO A 53 -0.55 -4.37 -7.09
N VAL A 54 -0.84 -3.10 -7.36
CA VAL A 54 -1.05 -2.56 -8.70
C VAL A 54 0.15 -1.71 -9.11
N ASP A 55 0.66 -1.93 -10.33
CA ASP A 55 1.73 -1.13 -10.92
C ASP A 55 1.23 0.27 -11.30
N PHE A 56 2.01 1.30 -10.99
CA PHE A 56 1.79 2.66 -11.45
C PHE A 56 3.10 3.40 -11.74
N ARG A 57 3.02 4.57 -12.38
CA ARG A 57 4.18 5.41 -12.67
C ARG A 57 3.95 6.83 -12.20
N ALA A 58 4.77 7.30 -11.28
CA ALA A 58 4.72 8.68 -10.80
C ALA A 58 6.10 9.18 -10.39
N ASN A 59 6.20 10.48 -10.09
CA ASN A 59 7.38 11.04 -9.42
C ASN A 59 7.12 11.13 -7.92
N ILE A 60 8.16 10.88 -7.12
CA ILE A 60 8.12 11.07 -5.67
C ILE A 60 9.23 12.06 -5.28
N SER A 61 8.91 12.99 -4.39
CA SER A 61 9.86 14.04 -3.98
C SER A 61 9.84 14.26 -2.48
N ASN A 62 10.99 14.56 -1.90
CA ASN A 62 11.14 14.94 -0.49
C ASN A 62 10.82 16.41 -0.22
N LYS A 63 10.62 17.21 -1.26
CA LYS A 63 10.21 18.61 -1.13
C LYS A 63 8.70 18.64 -1.11
N LEU A 64 8.08 18.99 0.03
CA LEU A 64 6.64 19.11 0.14
C LEU A 64 6.15 20.43 -0.50
N SER A 65 4.95 20.42 -1.08
CA SER A 65 4.32 21.67 -1.55
C SER A 65 3.77 22.47 -0.37
N GLU A 66 3.63 23.79 -0.52
CA GLU A 66 3.05 24.64 0.54
C GLU A 66 1.64 24.19 0.95
N VAL A 67 0.86 23.66 0.01
CA VAL A 67 -0.49 23.15 0.26
C VAL A 67 -0.41 22.01 1.27
N MET A 68 0.48 21.03 1.03
CA MET A 68 0.67 19.87 1.91
C MET A 68 1.12 20.28 3.33
N VAL A 69 2.05 21.22 3.42
CA VAL A 69 2.57 21.71 4.71
C VAL A 69 1.45 22.39 5.52
N LYS A 70 0.63 23.21 4.85
CA LYS A 70 -0.48 23.93 5.50
C LYS A 70 -1.62 23.00 5.92
N GLU A 71 -2.04 22.09 5.03
CA GLU A 71 -3.19 21.21 5.28
C GLU A 71 -2.91 20.18 6.37
N PHE A 72 -1.70 19.60 6.37
CA PHE A 72 -1.37 18.50 7.28
C PHE A 72 -0.50 18.94 8.47
N GLY A 73 -0.14 20.23 8.57
CA GLY A 73 0.59 20.79 9.71
C GLY A 73 1.95 20.14 9.95
N ILE A 74 2.62 19.71 8.88
CA ILE A 74 3.85 18.92 8.95
C ILE A 74 5.05 19.86 8.90
N ASP A 75 5.95 19.75 9.87
CA ASP A 75 7.28 20.36 9.78
C ASP A 75 8.14 19.56 8.79
N ASP A 76 9.09 20.21 8.10
CA ASP A 76 9.86 19.73 6.93
C ASP A 76 10.86 18.62 7.31
N SER A 77 10.34 17.54 7.91
CA SER A 77 11.09 16.40 8.41
C SER A 77 11.42 15.44 7.28
N SER A 78 12.62 14.86 7.33
CA SER A 78 13.17 13.95 6.31
C SER A 78 12.37 12.66 6.09
N THR A 79 11.29 12.44 6.83
CA THR A 79 10.46 11.24 6.82
C THR A 79 9.26 11.32 5.87
N TYR A 80 8.85 12.52 5.46
CA TYR A 80 7.74 12.69 4.53
C TYR A 80 8.22 12.94 3.10
N VAL A 81 7.41 12.48 2.16
CA VAL A 81 7.58 12.71 0.73
C VAL A 81 6.19 12.95 0.12
N GLN A 82 6.17 13.52 -1.08
CA GLN A 82 4.93 13.69 -1.83
C GLN A 82 4.99 13.04 -3.21
N ILE A 83 3.83 12.60 -3.67
CA ILE A 83 3.54 12.27 -5.07
C ILE A 83 2.55 13.33 -5.59
N VAL A 84 2.76 13.80 -6.82
CA VAL A 84 1.81 14.67 -7.52
C VAL A 84 1.44 14.01 -8.84
N THR A 85 0.15 13.87 -9.09
CA THR A 85 -0.37 13.26 -10.33
C THR A 85 -1.47 14.12 -10.95
N ASP A 86 -1.81 13.83 -12.20
CA ASP A 86 -3.01 14.39 -12.82
C ASP A 86 -4.25 13.99 -12.00
N LYS A 87 -5.26 14.85 -12.03
CA LYS A 87 -6.51 14.67 -11.30
C LYS A 87 -7.14 13.29 -11.57
N GLY A 88 -7.42 12.53 -10.51
CA GLY A 88 -8.06 11.21 -10.55
C GLY A 88 -7.17 10.07 -11.05
N TYR A 89 -5.89 10.31 -11.31
CA TYR A 89 -5.00 9.29 -11.88
C TYR A 89 -4.65 8.15 -10.91
N LEU A 90 -4.40 8.48 -9.64
CA LEU A 90 -3.91 7.51 -8.65
C LEU A 90 -4.97 7.27 -7.57
N PRO A 91 -5.73 6.16 -7.62
CA PRO A 91 -6.89 5.93 -6.77
C PRO A 91 -6.53 5.36 -5.39
N ILE A 92 -5.60 6.03 -4.68
CA ILE A 92 -5.14 5.66 -3.34
C ILE A 92 -5.63 6.65 -2.28
N LYS A 93 -5.73 6.19 -1.03
CA LYS A 93 -6.21 6.96 0.12
C LYS A 93 -5.28 6.80 1.32
N ALA A 94 -5.51 7.58 2.37
CA ALA A 94 -4.80 7.42 3.64
C ALA A 94 -4.91 5.97 4.17
N GLY A 95 -3.78 5.41 4.59
CA GLY A 95 -3.65 4.01 5.01
C GLY A 95 -3.13 3.07 3.92
N ASP A 96 -3.22 3.45 2.64
CA ASP A 96 -2.64 2.67 1.55
C ASP A 96 -1.11 2.67 1.60
N VAL A 97 -0.46 1.72 0.94
CA VAL A 97 0.99 1.51 0.99
C VAL A 97 1.62 1.51 -0.40
N VAL A 98 2.88 1.94 -0.49
CA VAL A 98 3.61 2.08 -1.75
C VAL A 98 5.02 1.45 -1.66
N TRP A 99 5.35 0.66 -2.68
CA TRP A 99 6.69 0.12 -2.94
C TRP A 99 7.32 0.85 -4.11
N LYS A 100 8.56 1.28 -3.92
CA LYS A 100 9.37 2.00 -4.90
C LYS A 100 10.71 1.34 -5.15
N ARG A 101 11.39 0.92 -4.08
CA ARG A 101 12.70 0.27 -4.11
C ARG A 101 12.62 -1.16 -3.58
N SER A 102 11.79 -1.37 -2.57
CA SER A 102 11.58 -2.70 -2.00
C SER A 102 10.68 -3.53 -2.91
N ASP A 103 10.88 -4.84 -2.91
CA ASP A 103 9.95 -5.78 -3.51
C ASP A 103 8.71 -5.93 -2.61
N VAL A 104 7.59 -6.33 -3.22
CA VAL A 104 6.38 -6.66 -2.45
C VAL A 104 6.63 -7.93 -1.65
N GLY A 105 6.48 -7.83 -0.34
CA GLY A 105 6.42 -9.00 0.54
C GLY A 105 5.00 -9.47 0.78
N TYR A 106 4.91 -10.75 1.12
CA TYR A 106 3.67 -11.41 1.49
C TYR A 106 3.89 -12.09 2.84
N ASP A 107 2.84 -12.13 3.65
CA ASP A 107 2.84 -12.91 4.88
C ASP A 107 2.77 -14.42 4.58
N SER A 108 2.77 -15.20 5.65
CA SER A 108 2.74 -16.66 5.56
C SER A 108 1.41 -17.20 5.02
N ASP A 109 0.35 -16.40 4.97
CA ASP A 109 -0.96 -16.73 4.39
C ASP A 109 -1.07 -16.29 2.91
N GLY A 110 -0.02 -15.65 2.38
CA GLY A 110 0.03 -15.13 1.01
C GLY A 110 -0.66 -13.76 0.85
N ASN A 111 -1.03 -13.11 1.95
CA ASN A 111 -1.58 -11.76 1.92
C ASN A 111 -0.45 -10.72 1.86
N VAL A 112 -0.72 -9.54 1.32
CA VAL A 112 0.28 -8.47 1.19
C VAL A 112 0.76 -8.01 2.57
N ASP A 113 2.07 -8.05 2.80
CA ASP A 113 2.68 -7.56 4.04
C ASP A 113 3.05 -6.07 3.92
N PRO A 114 2.33 -5.17 4.62
CA PRO A 114 2.58 -3.73 4.56
C PRO A 114 3.94 -3.31 5.15
N LEU A 115 4.58 -4.13 5.99
CA LEU A 115 5.89 -3.81 6.58
C LEU A 115 7.01 -3.83 5.54
N THR A 116 6.79 -4.50 4.41
CA THR A 116 7.74 -4.51 3.31
C THR A 116 7.71 -3.24 2.47
N ALA A 117 6.62 -2.46 2.55
CA ALA A 117 6.45 -1.22 1.82
C ALA A 117 7.52 -0.17 2.18
N ASP A 118 7.80 0.72 1.23
CA ASP A 118 8.71 1.84 1.48
C ASP A 118 7.98 3.03 2.11
N TYR A 119 6.67 3.14 1.87
CA TYR A 119 5.87 4.27 2.29
C TYR A 119 4.43 3.89 2.67
N THR A 120 3.85 4.64 3.61
CA THR A 120 2.42 4.65 3.92
C THR A 120 1.82 6.01 3.55
N VAL A 121 0.67 6.01 2.86
CA VAL A 121 -0.08 7.22 2.54
C VAL A 121 -0.71 7.77 3.81
N LYS A 122 -0.44 9.03 4.12
CA LYS A 122 -0.96 9.73 5.31
C LYS A 122 -2.07 10.71 4.99
N GLY A 123 -2.12 11.21 3.77
CA GLY A 123 -3.07 12.22 3.36
C GLY A 123 -3.17 12.31 1.85
N VAL A 124 -4.33 12.77 1.39
CA VAL A 124 -4.61 13.08 0.00
C VAL A 124 -5.21 14.47 -0.03
N ALA A 125 -4.65 15.34 -0.85
CA ALA A 125 -5.16 16.67 -1.14
C ALA A 125 -5.62 16.66 -2.60
N ASP A 126 -6.92 16.46 -2.79
CA ASP A 126 -7.57 16.33 -4.08
C ASP A 126 -8.56 17.48 -4.34
N GLU A 127 -8.55 18.54 -3.54
CA GLU A 127 -9.36 19.74 -3.81
C GLU A 127 -8.85 20.55 -5.03
N GLY A 128 -7.64 20.25 -5.50
CA GLY A 128 -7.05 20.86 -6.68
C GLY A 128 -7.81 20.55 -7.97
N LEU A 129 -7.97 21.55 -8.84
CA LEU A 129 -8.70 21.41 -10.11
C LEU A 129 -7.99 20.51 -11.14
N THR A 130 -6.66 20.42 -11.10
CA THR A 130 -5.87 19.79 -12.16
C THR A 130 -4.97 18.66 -11.67
N VAL A 131 -4.65 18.63 -10.38
CA VAL A 131 -3.70 17.68 -9.79
C VAL A 131 -4.21 17.19 -8.45
N ASP A 132 -3.84 15.96 -8.12
CA ASP A 132 -3.96 15.40 -6.77
C ASP A 132 -2.57 15.30 -6.15
N LEU A 133 -2.47 15.64 -4.86
CA LEU A 133 -1.25 15.52 -4.08
C LEU A 133 -1.43 14.45 -3.01
N PHE A 134 -0.41 13.61 -2.84
CA PHE A 134 -0.43 12.52 -1.87
C PHE A 134 0.73 12.72 -0.90
N LEU A 135 0.41 12.73 0.40
CA LEU A 135 1.39 12.72 1.47
C LEU A 135 1.77 11.28 1.78
N LEU A 136 3.06 10.98 1.74
CA LEU A 136 3.58 9.66 2.08
C LEU A 136 4.60 9.79 3.21
N GLN A 137 4.51 8.91 4.21
CA GLN A 137 5.52 8.76 5.26
C GLN A 137 6.38 7.53 4.94
N LYS A 138 7.71 7.66 5.07
CA LYS A 138 8.64 6.54 4.98
C LYS A 138 8.36 5.53 6.09
N VAL A 139 8.31 4.25 5.74
CA VAL A 139 8.30 3.14 6.71
C VAL A 139 9.73 2.95 7.21
N VAL A 140 9.92 3.05 8.53
CA VAL A 140 11.20 2.71 9.18
C VAL A 140 11.24 1.20 9.39
N LYS A 141 12.30 0.57 8.89
CA LYS A 141 12.55 -0.87 8.99
C LYS A 141 13.58 -1.15 10.07
#